data_AF-A0A443QY55-F1
#
_entry.id   AF-A0A443QY55-F1
#
_cell.length_a   1.000
_cell.length_b   1.000
_cell.length_c   1.000
_cell.angle_alpha   90.00
_cell.angle_beta   90.00
_cell.angle_gamma   90.00
#
_symmetry.space_group_name_H-M   'P 1'
#
loop_
_entity.id
_entity.type
_entity.pdbx_description
1 polymer ?
#
loop_
_entity_poly.entity_id
_entity_poly.type
_entity_poly.pdbx_seq_one_letter_code
_entity_poly.pdbx_strand_id
1 'polypeptide(L)'
;CWECNSKLDPKCSDPFDNRSVPLFDCQPKEINGKLWEARLCRKIRQKINGEWRTIRGCAYLGEPGEGTGNENHCLIVEGIYSAILTI
;
A
#
# COMPACT_ATOMS: atom_id res chain seq x y z
N CYS A 1 4.03 -2.34 9.56
CA CYS A 1 3.32 -1.56 8.53
C CYS A 1 1.87 -1.31 8.95
N TRP A 2 1.16 -0.37 8.32
CA TRP A 2 -0.30 -0.32 8.48
C TRP A 2 -0.95 -1.28 7.49
N GLU A 3 -1.84 -2.13 7.97
CA GLU A 3 -2.66 -3.01 7.15
C GLU A 3 -4.10 -2.51 7.19
N CYS A 4 -4.51 -1.77 6.16
CA CYS A 4 -5.83 -1.14 6.15
C CYS A 4 -6.34 -0.86 4.73
N ASN A 5 -7.65 -0.68 4.62
CA ASN A 5 -8.35 -0.33 3.39
C ASN A 5 -9.32 0.83 3.65
N SER A 6 -9.12 1.95 2.96
CA SER A 6 -9.95 3.16 3.05
C SER A 6 -11.45 2.94 2.77
N LYS A 7 -11.81 1.86 2.05
CA LYS A 7 -13.20 1.48 1.83
C LYS A 7 -13.89 0.99 3.12
N LEU A 8 -13.13 0.33 3.99
CA LEU A 8 -13.62 -0.25 5.25
C LEU A 8 -13.38 0.68 6.43
N ASP A 9 -12.23 1.35 6.42
CA ASP A 9 -11.85 2.34 7.42
C ASP A 9 -11.47 3.65 6.73
N PRO A 10 -12.37 4.65 6.69
CA PRO A 10 -12.11 5.95 6.06
C PRO A 10 -10.84 6.64 6.59
N LYS A 11 -10.37 6.31 7.79
CA LYS A 11 -9.15 6.86 8.38
C LYS A 11 -7.86 6.33 7.74
N CYS A 12 -7.96 5.23 7.00
CA CYS A 12 -6.92 4.71 6.13
C CYS A 12 -6.80 5.47 4.80
N SER A 13 -7.70 6.43 4.52
CA SER A 13 -7.67 7.25 3.32
C SER A 13 -6.46 8.20 3.30
N ASP A 14 -6.40 9.06 2.30
CA ASP A 14 -5.44 10.15 2.21
C ASP A 14 -6.20 11.48 2.39
N PRO A 15 -5.95 12.26 3.47
CA PRO A 15 -4.88 12.12 4.46
C PRO A 15 -5.09 10.96 5.45
N PHE A 16 -3.97 10.35 5.86
CA PHE A 16 -3.94 9.18 6.76
C PHE A 16 -3.94 9.57 8.23
N ASP A 17 -4.82 8.95 9.03
CA ASP A 17 -4.90 9.14 10.48
C ASP A 17 -4.26 7.95 11.24
N ASN A 18 -3.01 8.17 11.67
CA ASN A 18 -2.19 7.17 12.36
C ASN A 18 -2.65 6.81 13.78
N ARG A 19 -3.62 7.54 14.36
CA ARG A 19 -4.11 7.28 15.73
C ARG A 19 -5.10 6.12 15.78
N SER A 20 -5.66 5.78 14.63
CA SER A 20 -6.81 4.88 14.53
C SER A 20 -6.47 3.50 13.98
N VAL A 21 -5.36 3.38 13.24
CA VAL A 21 -4.94 2.14 12.61
C VAL A 21 -3.71 1.60 13.35
N PRO A 22 -3.80 0.43 13.98
CA PRO A 22 -2.66 -0.16 14.68
C PRO A 22 -1.56 -0.54 13.69
N LEU A 23 -0.32 -0.53 14.17
CA LEU A 23 0.81 -1.09 13.44
C LEU A 23 0.72 -2.60 13.46
N PHE A 24 0.85 -3.20 12.29
CA PHE A 24 0.88 -4.63 12.06
C PHE A 24 2.31 -5.09 11.77
N ASP A 25 2.75 -6.18 12.40
CA ASP A 25 4.06 -6.77 12.16
C ASP A 25 4.02 -7.73 10.96
N CYS A 26 4.86 -7.48 9.97
CA CYS A 26 4.82 -8.20 8.71
C CYS A 26 5.53 -9.55 8.84
N GLN A 27 4.76 -10.62 8.96
CA GLN A 27 5.30 -11.98 9.01
C GLN A 27 5.86 -12.42 7.64
N PRO A 28 6.91 -13.25 7.60
CA PRO A 28 7.39 -13.83 6.35
C PRO A 28 6.27 -14.58 5.61
N LYS A 29 6.24 -14.44 4.27
CA LYS A 29 5.22 -15.05 3.43
C LYS A 29 5.84 -15.86 2.30
N GLU A 30 5.31 -17.04 2.05
CA GLU A 30 5.71 -17.85 0.90
C GLU A 30 5.02 -17.33 -0.38
N ILE A 31 5.83 -17.01 -1.40
CA ILE A 31 5.38 -16.54 -2.71
C ILE A 31 6.18 -17.29 -3.77
N ASN A 32 5.48 -18.03 -4.64
CA ASN A 32 6.07 -18.86 -5.70
C ASN A 32 7.13 -19.86 -5.17
N GLY A 33 6.87 -20.51 -4.02
CA GLY A 33 7.75 -21.51 -3.43
C GLY A 33 9.00 -20.95 -2.73
N LYS A 34 9.11 -19.62 -2.59
CA LYS A 34 10.19 -18.96 -1.87
C LYS A 34 9.62 -18.17 -0.69
N LEU A 35 10.27 -18.24 0.46
CA LEU A 35 9.94 -17.42 1.62
C LEU A 35 10.46 -15.99 1.40
N TRP A 36 9.58 -15.00 1.50
CA TRP A 36 9.88 -13.58 1.38
C TRP A 36 9.61 -12.86 2.70
N GLU A 37 10.54 -11.99 3.08
CA GLU A 37 10.40 -11.08 4.21
C GLU A 37 10.02 -9.69 3.72
N ALA A 38 9.02 -9.08 4.33
CA ALA A 38 8.69 -7.69 4.02
C ALA A 38 9.62 -6.75 4.79
N ARG A 39 10.49 -6.05 4.07
CA ARG A 39 11.39 -5.03 4.64
C ARG A 39 10.84 -3.62 4.49
N LEU A 40 9.76 -3.48 3.75
CA LEU A 40 9.15 -2.22 3.35
C LEU A 40 7.63 -2.31 3.52
N CYS A 41 6.99 -1.16 3.65
CA CYS A 41 5.55 -1.05 3.58
C CYS A 41 5.11 -0.71 2.16
N ARG A 42 3.85 -0.96 1.83
CA ARG A 42 3.23 -0.48 0.60
C ARG A 42 1.98 0.31 0.93
N LYS A 43 1.75 1.35 0.16
CA LYS A 43 0.51 2.08 -0.03
C LYS A 43 0.15 1.89 -1.49
N ILE A 44 -1.12 1.70 -1.78
CA ILE A 44 -1.70 1.57 -3.12
C ILE A 44 -2.88 2.52 -3.17
N ARG A 45 -2.82 3.56 -4.00
CA ARG A 45 -4.01 4.39 -4.32
C ARG A 45 -4.59 3.97 -5.65
N GLN A 46 -5.85 3.55 -5.65
CA GLN A 46 -6.61 3.11 -6.81
C GLN A 46 -7.85 3.97 -6.98
N LYS A 47 -8.23 4.28 -8.23
CA LYS A 47 -9.50 4.93 -8.52
C LYS A 47 -10.47 3.92 -9.12
N ILE A 48 -11.52 3.58 -8.38
CA ILE A 48 -12.52 2.58 -8.78
C ILE A 48 -13.87 3.27 -8.86
N ASN A 49 -14.54 3.23 -10.02
CA ASN A 49 -15.83 3.88 -10.27
C ASN A 49 -15.84 5.37 -9.89
N GLY A 50 -14.73 6.08 -10.10
CA GLY A 50 -14.60 7.50 -9.76
C GLY A 50 -14.17 7.78 -8.31
N GLU A 51 -14.22 6.79 -7.42
CA GLU A 51 -13.86 6.90 -6.01
C GLU A 51 -12.39 6.49 -5.77
N TRP A 52 -11.65 7.29 -5.00
CA TRP A 52 -10.30 6.95 -4.57
C TRP A 52 -10.31 5.98 -3.40
N ARG A 53 -9.49 4.93 -3.51
CA ARG A 53 -9.25 3.96 -2.45
C ARG A 53 -7.76 3.81 -2.20
N THR A 54 -7.36 4.09 -0.97
CA THR A 54 -6.04 3.81 -0.43
C THR A 54 -6.06 2.46 0.28
N ILE A 55 -5.09 1.61 -0.04
CA ILE A 55 -4.84 0.31 0.60
C ILE A 55 -3.40 0.33 1.09
N ARG A 56 -3.18 0.00 2.36
CA ARG A 56 -1.83 -0.09 2.95
C ARG A 56 -1.56 -1.52 3.38
N GLY A 57 -0.30 -1.95 3.32
CA GLY A 57 0.11 -3.27 3.80
C GLY A 57 1.61 -3.51 3.73
N CYS A 58 2.01 -4.77 3.85
CA CYS A 58 3.40 -5.20 3.75
C CYS A 58 3.86 -5.34 2.29
N ALA A 59 5.09 -4.92 1.99
CA ALA A 59 5.71 -5.08 0.68
C ALA A 59 6.72 -6.24 0.72
N TYR A 60 6.34 -7.38 0.12
CA TYR A 60 7.19 -8.57 -0.01
C TYR A 60 7.99 -8.59 -1.32
N LEU A 61 7.53 -7.83 -2.31
CA LEU A 61 8.08 -7.75 -3.66
C LEU A 61 8.09 -6.29 -4.10
N GLY A 62 9.04 -5.92 -4.96
CA GLY A 62 9.19 -4.58 -5.49
C GLY A 62 10.44 -3.86 -4.97
N GLU A 63 10.77 -2.73 -5.58
CA GLU A 63 11.87 -1.86 -5.18
C GLU A 63 11.36 -0.69 -4.32
N PRO A 64 12.17 -0.15 -3.38
CA PRO A 64 11.88 1.08 -2.66
C PRO A 64 11.38 2.20 -3.59
N GLY A 65 10.13 2.64 -3.41
CA GLY A 65 9.67 3.93 -3.93
C GLY A 65 10.30 5.07 -3.12
N GLU A 66 10.22 6.30 -3.62
CA GLU A 66 10.93 7.45 -3.04
C GLU A 66 10.53 7.78 -1.59
N GLY A 67 9.42 7.25 -1.07
CA GLY A 67 9.02 7.41 0.35
C GLY A 67 8.75 8.85 0.81
N THR A 68 8.96 9.84 -0.06
CA THR A 68 8.83 11.28 0.18
C THR A 68 7.38 11.78 0.11
N GLY A 69 6.43 10.90 -0.24
CA GLY A 69 5.04 11.30 -0.53
C GLY A 69 4.86 11.96 -1.90
N ASN A 70 5.92 12.02 -2.71
CA ASN A 70 5.84 12.50 -4.09
C ASN A 70 5.26 11.39 -4.99
N GLU A 71 3.96 11.48 -5.28
CA GLU A 71 3.20 10.48 -6.04
C GLU A 71 3.63 10.37 -7.52
N ASN A 72 4.52 11.25 -8.00
CA ASN A 72 5.00 11.28 -9.38
C ASN A 72 6.01 10.17 -9.72
N HIS A 73 6.54 9.46 -8.73
CA HIS A 73 7.51 8.35 -8.91
C HIS A 73 6.89 6.97 -8.68
N CYS A 74 5.57 6.84 -8.79
CA CYS A 74 4.86 5.58 -8.62
C CYS A 74 4.67 4.85 -9.95
N LEU A 75 4.77 3.52 -9.93
CA LEU A 75 4.44 2.68 -11.09
C LEU A 75 2.95 2.81 -11.41
N ILE A 76 2.60 3.42 -12.53
CA ILE A 76 1.23 3.50 -13.02
C ILE A 76 0.96 2.24 -13.85
N VAL A 77 0.08 1.37 -13.38
CA VAL A 77 -0.41 0.22 -14.14
C VAL A 77 -1.76 0.60 -14.73
N GLU A 78 -1.85 0.80 -16.05
CA GLU A 78 -3.12 1.07 -16.74
C GLU A 78 -3.81 -0.26 -17.10
N GLY A 79 -5.00 -0.50 -16.53
CA GLY A 79 -5.76 -1.72 -16.80
C GLY A 79 -6.89 -2.02 -15.82
N ILE A 80 -7.60 -1.00 -15.32
CA ILE A 80 -8.70 -1.06 -14.31
C ILE A 80 -8.24 -0.83 -12.85
N TYR A 81 -6.93 -0.84 -12.58
CA TYR A 81 -6.37 -0.56 -11.25
C TYR A 81 -5.12 0.31 -11.35
N SER A 82 -5.27 1.64 -11.27
CA SER A 82 -4.11 2.51 -11.01
C SER A 82 -3.53 2.09 -9.66
N ALA A 83 -2.36 1.48 -9.59
CA ALA A 83 -1.78 1.00 -8.34
C ALA A 83 -0.60 1.91 -7.95
N ILE A 84 -0.87 3.00 -7.22
CA ILE A 84 0.18 3.90 -6.76
C ILE A 84 0.97 3.23 -5.64
N LEU A 85 2.06 2.54 -5.95
CA LEU A 85 2.98 1.95 -4.95
C LEU A 85 3.78 3.07 -4.27
N THR A 86 3.33 3.54 -3.11
CA THR A 86 4.17 4.38 -2.23
C THR A 86 4.70 3.49 -1.12
N ILE A 87 6.01 3.51 -0.90
CA ILE A 87 6.65 2.78 0.21
C ILE A 87 6.76 3.68 1.43
#